data_AF-A0A9E7R578-F1
#
_entry.id   AF-A0A9E7R578-F1
#
_cell.length_a   1.000
_cell.length_b   1.000
_cell.length_c   1.000
_cell.angle_alpha   90.00
_cell.angle_beta   90.00
_cell.angle_gamma   90.00
#
_symmetry.space_group_name_H-M   'P 1'
#
loop_
_entity.id
_entity.type
_entity.pdbx_description
1 polymer ?
#
loop_
_entity_poly.entity_id
_entity_poly.type
_entity_poly.pdbx_seq_one_letter_code
_entity_poly.pdbx_strand_id
1 'polypeptide(L)'
;MPLDEPLQHAVTNARSQAEELFLERGNLTYVIGKLVLPIHLLEDDHDHKTSNPYDFEGMLKLRLYRLTTDMSQEALSDRLDSWPYLQQRFGLDGAPAQETISYTERNRFGLTTRRFLRKVAEVLAELAEEHDATYSPDESPDTDPSPEEIEASSEPIHHYVDRHATDVIRGAQNEVWPELNTGRAENIKHEDERVWEHQTAMSLVDRAGTHSAFRTFNKFRWDALHHDSHLYAVQKLGIPDDYAYDPSEYPGAELPTPSWQEVTTAIQNQFNPAIDRLMANIAPTRLFTEPVVAAIDSTHDPFNVSPYKSEEDVEPGDDRVVVDEQTGATRVPKDDYPEMVNGGEGKNTYQYEYATLTVVGRNAPIVLAVEPIRHHSTWEGEDGESVSWAEVVDRLLTQARKHVDIDLVMADRAFEGHAVGHVIDQYHDLNYLIPKKKNATVGGENVGDKLSDVKEDMELRSRVERDASLHLRSDTPYVDVASDPTVGEDRYSHDSSFLYVPAEDEEWAIDEDNEYAVFVTNIDDVSPMEAIGLSDEYSKRWDIEINYKMVKPLLPSIRSTDFRMRFFAFAYSLLMYNLWRMVDHAMKTLASEVYEEYGRGPHEKRLDPLLTQADLHMTSLVLMMMPDGLDPPF
;
A
#
# COMPACT_ATOMS: atom_id res chain seq x y z
N MET A 1 -10.64 -13.74 -45.21
CA MET A 1 -12.02 -14.20 -44.95
C MET A 1 -12.42 -13.59 -43.61
N PRO A 2 -13.56 -12.89 -43.52
CA PRO A 2 -14.04 -12.35 -42.25
C PRO A 2 -14.21 -13.47 -41.21
N LEU A 3 -14.13 -13.13 -39.93
CA LEU A 3 -14.58 -14.03 -38.85
C LEU A 3 -16.04 -14.43 -39.11
N ASP A 4 -16.42 -15.64 -38.72
CA ASP A 4 -17.82 -16.04 -38.75
C ASP A 4 -18.63 -15.25 -37.70
N GLU A 5 -19.95 -15.28 -37.85
CA GLU A 5 -20.87 -14.52 -37.00
C GLU A 5 -20.71 -14.83 -35.48
N PRO A 6 -20.50 -16.09 -35.04
CA PRO A 6 -20.24 -16.39 -33.64
C PRO A 6 -18.98 -15.73 -33.09
N LEU A 7 -17.86 -15.74 -33.83
CA LEU A 7 -16.62 -15.12 -33.38
C LEU A 7 -16.66 -13.59 -33.45
N GLN A 8 -17.42 -13.00 -34.37
CA GLN A 8 -17.67 -11.55 -34.36
C GLN A 8 -18.45 -11.13 -33.11
N HIS A 9 -19.46 -11.91 -32.72
CA HIS A 9 -20.19 -11.69 -31.48
C HIS A 9 -19.28 -11.86 -30.26
N ALA A 10 -18.40 -12.86 -30.28
CA ALA A 10 -17.44 -13.07 -29.20
C ALA A 10 -16.41 -11.93 -29.07
N VAL A 11 -15.95 -11.32 -30.17
CA VAL A 11 -15.11 -10.11 -30.12
C VAL A 11 -15.86 -8.94 -29.48
N THR A 12 -17.16 -8.79 -29.80
CA THR A 12 -18.00 -7.74 -29.20
C THR A 12 -18.18 -7.96 -27.70
N ASN A 13 -18.39 -9.22 -27.28
CA ASN A 13 -18.47 -9.58 -25.87
C ASN A 13 -17.14 -9.35 -25.14
N ALA A 14 -16.01 -9.73 -25.75
CA ALA A 14 -14.69 -9.44 -25.21
C ALA A 14 -14.44 -7.93 -25.06
N ARG A 15 -14.93 -7.11 -25.99
CA ARG A 15 -14.90 -5.63 -25.86
C ARG A 15 -15.66 -5.17 -24.63
N SER A 16 -16.92 -5.58 -24.47
CA SER A 16 -17.74 -5.16 -23.32
C SER A 16 -17.15 -5.62 -21.98
N GLN A 17 -16.62 -6.85 -21.91
CA GLN A 17 -15.90 -7.32 -20.72
C GLN A 17 -14.66 -6.47 -20.46
N ALA A 18 -13.87 -6.18 -21.49
CA ALA A 18 -12.67 -5.37 -21.35
C ALA A 18 -13.01 -3.93 -20.92
N GLU A 19 -14.04 -3.31 -21.48
CA GLU A 19 -14.52 -1.98 -21.06
C GLU A 19 -14.88 -1.96 -19.55
N GLU A 20 -15.60 -2.96 -19.05
CA GLU A 20 -15.91 -3.07 -17.62
C GLU A 20 -14.67 -3.32 -16.75
N LEU A 21 -13.77 -4.22 -17.18
CA LEU A 21 -12.56 -4.57 -16.44
C LEU A 21 -11.51 -3.44 -16.43
N PHE A 22 -11.40 -2.69 -17.53
CA PHE A 22 -10.56 -1.50 -17.59
C PHE A 22 -11.13 -0.36 -16.73
N LEU A 23 -12.45 -0.23 -16.59
CA LEU A 23 -13.04 0.70 -15.62
C LEU A 23 -12.79 0.27 -14.17
N GLU A 24 -12.73 -1.03 -13.89
CA GLU A 24 -12.48 -1.56 -12.55
C GLU A 24 -11.03 -1.33 -12.09
N ARG A 25 -10.03 -1.66 -12.93
CA ARG A 25 -8.61 -1.67 -12.54
C ARG A 25 -7.65 -1.00 -13.53
N GLY A 26 -8.10 -0.65 -14.73
CA GLY A 26 -7.30 0.06 -15.74
C GLY A 26 -6.15 -0.74 -16.38
N ASN A 27 -5.80 -1.91 -15.86
CA ASN A 27 -4.59 -2.61 -16.26
C ASN A 27 -4.81 -3.72 -17.33
N LEU A 28 -3.93 -3.76 -18.33
CA LEU A 28 -3.97 -4.71 -19.44
C LEU A 28 -3.81 -6.19 -19.04
N THR A 29 -2.85 -6.52 -18.16
CA THR A 29 -2.61 -7.93 -17.77
C THR A 29 -3.76 -8.45 -16.89
N TYR A 30 -4.34 -7.62 -16.01
CA TYR A 30 -5.55 -7.93 -15.23
C TYR A 30 -6.74 -8.21 -16.16
N VAL A 31 -6.98 -7.30 -17.11
CA VAL A 31 -8.07 -7.44 -18.11
C VAL A 31 -7.91 -8.75 -18.88
N ILE A 32 -6.70 -9.04 -19.38
CA ILE A 32 -6.44 -10.30 -20.11
C ILE A 32 -6.61 -11.53 -19.21
N GLY A 33 -6.16 -11.46 -17.95
CA GLY A 33 -6.29 -12.54 -16.97
C GLY A 33 -7.75 -12.89 -16.67
N LYS A 34 -8.62 -11.88 -16.54
CA LYS A 34 -10.05 -12.03 -16.23
C LYS A 34 -10.95 -12.20 -17.45
N LEU A 35 -10.44 -11.96 -18.66
CA LEU A 35 -11.21 -12.08 -19.90
C LEU A 35 -11.72 -13.52 -20.09
N VAL A 36 -13.04 -13.68 -20.19
CA VAL A 36 -13.67 -14.98 -20.47
C VAL A 36 -13.65 -15.22 -21.97
N LEU A 37 -12.74 -16.09 -22.41
CA LEU A 37 -12.57 -16.44 -23.82
C LEU A 37 -13.56 -17.53 -24.27
N PRO A 38 -14.07 -17.49 -25.51
CA PRO A 38 -14.98 -18.49 -26.04
C PRO A 38 -14.22 -19.77 -26.46
N ILE A 39 -13.54 -20.43 -25.52
CA ILE A 39 -12.65 -21.58 -25.80
C ILE A 39 -13.35 -22.69 -26.59
N HIS A 40 -14.66 -22.87 -26.40
CA HIS A 40 -15.50 -23.85 -27.11
C HIS A 40 -15.70 -23.55 -28.61
N LEU A 41 -15.43 -22.31 -29.05
CA LEU A 41 -15.48 -21.88 -30.45
C LEU A 41 -14.10 -21.87 -31.12
N LEU A 42 -13.03 -22.12 -30.35
CA LEU A 42 -11.66 -22.04 -30.81
C LEU A 42 -11.09 -23.46 -30.93
N GLU A 43 -10.57 -23.79 -32.11
CA GLU A 43 -9.93 -25.08 -32.34
C GLU A 43 -8.53 -25.08 -31.71
N ASP A 44 -8.31 -26.01 -30.79
CA ASP A 44 -6.97 -26.38 -30.29
C ASP A 44 -6.38 -27.39 -31.29
N ASP A 45 -5.63 -26.90 -32.29
CA ASP A 45 -5.07 -27.72 -33.39
C ASP A 45 -3.89 -28.62 -32.94
N HIS A 46 -3.76 -28.86 -31.64
CA HIS A 46 -2.66 -29.61 -31.05
C HIS A 46 -2.60 -31.07 -31.53
N ASP A 47 -1.39 -31.56 -31.82
CA ASP A 47 -1.15 -33.00 -32.02
C ASP A 47 -1.00 -33.65 -30.63
N HIS A 48 -1.97 -34.47 -30.22
CA HIS A 48 -2.01 -35.17 -28.92
C HIS A 48 -0.83 -36.14 -28.66
N LYS A 49 0.21 -36.14 -29.50
CA LYS A 49 1.43 -36.95 -29.36
C LYS A 49 2.51 -36.31 -28.49
N THR A 50 2.42 -35.01 -28.20
CA THR A 50 3.36 -34.29 -27.33
C THR A 50 2.65 -33.85 -26.04
N SER A 51 3.18 -34.32 -24.90
CA SER A 51 2.84 -33.83 -23.56
C SER A 51 3.25 -32.35 -23.46
N ASN A 52 2.30 -31.43 -23.56
CA ASN A 52 2.54 -30.01 -23.35
C ASN A 52 2.02 -29.63 -21.96
N PRO A 53 2.83 -29.02 -21.09
CA PRO A 53 2.41 -28.66 -19.73
C PRO A 53 1.38 -27.50 -19.69
N TYR A 54 1.29 -26.68 -20.74
CA TYR A 54 0.48 -25.45 -20.68
C TYR A 54 -0.95 -25.59 -21.20
N ASP A 55 -1.92 -25.15 -20.39
CA ASP A 55 -3.34 -25.12 -20.74
C ASP A 55 -3.65 -24.27 -21.99
N PHE A 56 -4.74 -24.60 -22.70
CA PHE A 56 -5.13 -23.89 -23.91
C PHE A 56 -5.49 -22.44 -23.63
N GLU A 57 -6.29 -22.18 -22.58
CA GLU A 57 -6.75 -20.84 -22.25
C GLU A 57 -5.59 -19.95 -21.84
N GLY A 58 -4.67 -20.46 -21.02
CA GLY A 58 -3.48 -19.71 -20.61
C GLY A 58 -2.59 -19.31 -21.79
N MET A 59 -2.41 -20.20 -22.77
CA MET A 59 -1.67 -19.87 -24.00
C MET A 59 -2.42 -18.86 -24.90
N LEU A 60 -3.75 -18.85 -24.89
CA LEU A 60 -4.54 -17.82 -25.59
C LEU A 60 -4.35 -16.45 -24.92
N LYS A 61 -4.42 -16.37 -23.59
CA LYS A 61 -4.19 -15.14 -22.81
C LYS A 61 -2.77 -14.61 -23.01
N LEU A 62 -1.77 -15.48 -22.96
CA LEU A 62 -0.38 -15.13 -23.26
C LEU A 62 -0.23 -14.57 -24.69
N ARG A 63 -0.94 -15.16 -25.65
CA ARG A 63 -0.94 -14.67 -27.03
C ARG A 63 -1.61 -13.30 -27.19
N LEU A 64 -2.69 -13.03 -26.45
CA LEU A 64 -3.31 -11.71 -26.41
C LEU A 64 -2.34 -10.69 -25.84
N TYR A 65 -1.72 -10.98 -24.69
CA TYR A 65 -0.79 -10.07 -24.05
C TYR A 65 0.36 -9.67 -24.97
N ARG A 66 0.95 -10.64 -25.69
CA ARG A 66 1.99 -10.34 -26.67
C ARG A 66 1.49 -9.51 -27.85
N LEU A 67 0.30 -9.81 -28.36
CA LEU A 67 -0.26 -9.09 -29.51
C LEU A 67 -0.60 -7.65 -29.16
N THR A 68 -1.07 -7.40 -27.93
CA THR A 68 -1.42 -6.07 -27.45
C THR A 68 -0.19 -5.24 -27.10
N THR A 69 0.88 -5.85 -26.59
CA THR A 69 2.12 -5.15 -26.19
C THR A 69 3.20 -5.08 -27.29
N ASP A 70 2.95 -5.70 -28.45
CA ASP A 70 3.92 -5.88 -29.56
C ASP A 70 5.28 -6.48 -29.14
N MET A 71 5.32 -7.23 -28.03
CA MET A 71 6.57 -7.84 -27.54
C MET A 71 7.08 -8.95 -28.47
N SER A 72 8.41 -9.09 -28.53
CA SER A 72 9.05 -10.25 -29.15
C SER A 72 8.79 -11.52 -28.33
N GLN A 73 8.95 -12.71 -28.93
CA GLN A 73 8.81 -13.98 -28.21
C GLN A 73 9.88 -14.17 -27.13
N GLU A 74 11.08 -13.64 -27.38
CA GLU A 74 12.22 -13.66 -26.47
C GLU A 74 11.95 -12.73 -25.27
N ALA A 75 11.59 -11.47 -25.54
CA ALA A 75 11.25 -10.51 -24.49
C ALA A 75 10.05 -10.97 -23.64
N LEU A 76 9.09 -11.67 -24.24
CA LEU A 76 7.97 -12.25 -23.50
C LEU A 76 8.41 -13.43 -22.62
N SER A 77 9.31 -14.29 -23.09
CA SER A 77 9.88 -15.40 -22.30
C SER A 77 10.65 -14.85 -21.10
N ASP A 78 11.59 -13.93 -21.34
CA ASP A 78 12.40 -13.31 -20.28
C ASP A 78 11.51 -12.62 -19.24
N ARG A 79 10.41 -12.01 -19.69
CA ARG A 79 9.42 -11.39 -18.80
C ARG A 79 8.65 -12.42 -18.00
N LEU A 80 8.25 -13.54 -18.57
CA LEU A 80 7.58 -14.60 -17.79
C LEU A 80 8.55 -15.23 -16.77
N ASP A 81 9.81 -15.42 -17.14
CA ASP A 81 10.86 -15.92 -16.25
C ASP A 81 11.13 -14.94 -15.10
N SER A 82 11.19 -13.64 -15.40
CA SER A 82 11.44 -12.61 -14.38
C SER A 82 10.23 -12.32 -13.49
N TRP A 83 9.03 -12.71 -13.92
CA TRP A 83 7.78 -12.30 -13.29
C TRP A 83 6.78 -13.46 -13.16
N PRO A 84 6.91 -14.31 -12.12
CA PRO A 84 6.01 -15.44 -11.86
C PRO A 84 4.52 -15.08 -11.79
N TYR A 85 4.18 -13.86 -11.36
CA TYR A 85 2.79 -13.41 -11.31
C TYR A 85 2.10 -13.43 -12.69
N LEU A 86 2.82 -13.16 -13.80
CA LEU A 86 2.23 -13.25 -15.14
C LEU A 86 1.85 -14.69 -15.49
N GLN A 87 2.59 -15.66 -14.94
CA GLN A 87 2.29 -17.08 -15.08
C GLN A 87 0.99 -17.39 -14.34
N GLN A 88 0.89 -17.04 -13.05
CA GLN A 88 -0.32 -17.21 -12.24
C GLN A 88 -1.53 -16.49 -12.86
N ARG A 89 -1.36 -15.22 -13.26
CA ARG A 89 -2.41 -14.36 -13.84
C ARG A 89 -2.98 -14.90 -15.14
N PHE A 90 -2.16 -15.59 -15.93
CA PHE A 90 -2.60 -16.25 -17.16
C PHE A 90 -2.91 -17.74 -16.97
N GLY A 91 -2.78 -18.30 -15.75
CA GLY A 91 -3.00 -19.71 -15.48
C GLY A 91 -1.98 -20.63 -16.18
N LEU A 92 -0.71 -20.22 -16.21
CA LEU A 92 0.41 -20.98 -16.77
C LEU A 92 1.11 -21.76 -15.65
N ASP A 93 1.37 -23.04 -15.91
CA ASP A 93 2.13 -23.95 -15.04
C ASP A 93 3.63 -23.82 -15.31
N GLY A 94 4.19 -22.64 -14.99
CA GLY A 94 5.58 -22.25 -15.27
C GLY A 94 5.75 -21.25 -16.43
N ALA A 95 6.97 -20.77 -16.64
CA ALA A 95 7.33 -19.88 -17.74
C ALA A 95 7.54 -20.64 -19.07
N PRO A 96 6.72 -20.39 -20.12
CA PRO A 96 6.93 -20.99 -21.42
C PRO A 96 8.18 -20.42 -22.09
N ALA A 97 9.16 -21.29 -22.36
CA ALA A 97 10.33 -20.93 -23.16
C ALA A 97 9.96 -20.36 -24.55
N GLN A 98 10.84 -19.53 -25.10
CA GLN A 98 10.69 -18.91 -26.42
C GLN A 98 10.29 -19.92 -27.52
N GLU A 99 10.88 -21.12 -27.54
CA GLU A 99 10.55 -22.18 -28.51
C GLU A 99 9.12 -22.70 -28.33
N THR A 100 8.65 -22.82 -27.08
CA THR A 100 7.28 -23.26 -26.74
C THR A 100 6.24 -22.25 -27.20
N ILE A 101 6.50 -20.96 -26.96
CA ILE A 101 5.67 -19.86 -27.47
C ILE A 101 5.60 -19.93 -29.00
N SER A 102 6.76 -20.06 -29.65
CA SER A 102 6.88 -20.14 -31.11
C SER A 102 6.17 -21.35 -31.71
N TYR A 103 6.29 -22.51 -31.07
CA TYR A 103 5.63 -23.75 -31.50
C TYR A 103 4.11 -23.63 -31.36
N THR A 104 3.63 -23.16 -30.21
CA THR A 104 2.20 -23.02 -29.91
C THR A 104 1.53 -22.09 -30.92
N GLU A 105 2.15 -20.95 -31.21
CA GLU A 105 1.59 -20.03 -32.19
C GLU A 105 1.47 -20.63 -33.58
N ARG A 106 2.45 -21.44 -34.01
CA ARG A 106 2.50 -22.01 -35.36
C ARG A 106 1.61 -23.24 -35.54
N ASN A 107 1.45 -24.04 -34.49
CA ASN A 107 0.86 -25.37 -34.60
C ASN A 107 -0.45 -25.53 -33.80
N ARG A 108 -0.61 -24.79 -32.70
CA ARG A 108 -1.80 -24.90 -31.83
C ARG A 108 -2.91 -23.92 -32.22
N PHE A 109 -2.53 -22.73 -32.70
CA PHE A 109 -3.50 -21.71 -33.11
C PHE A 109 -3.79 -21.78 -34.61
N GLY A 110 -4.95 -22.33 -34.95
CA GLY A 110 -5.50 -22.31 -36.30
C GLY A 110 -5.69 -20.90 -36.86
N LEU A 111 -5.95 -20.82 -38.17
CA LEU A 111 -6.13 -19.54 -38.86
C LEU A 111 -7.28 -18.71 -38.28
N THR A 112 -8.34 -19.38 -37.85
CA THR A 112 -9.51 -18.77 -37.22
C THR A 112 -9.15 -18.20 -35.84
N THR A 113 -8.52 -19.00 -34.97
CA THR A 113 -8.03 -18.60 -33.65
C THR A 113 -7.08 -17.41 -33.73
N ARG A 114 -6.09 -17.43 -34.63
CA ARG A 114 -5.16 -16.30 -34.82
C ARG A 114 -5.86 -15.00 -35.22
N ARG A 115 -6.89 -15.08 -36.06
CA ARG A 115 -7.67 -13.90 -36.48
C ARG A 115 -8.54 -13.36 -35.34
N PHE A 116 -9.16 -14.26 -34.59
CA PHE A 116 -9.93 -13.90 -33.40
C PHE A 116 -9.04 -13.18 -32.38
N LEU A 117 -7.92 -13.79 -31.99
CA LEU A 117 -6.98 -13.20 -31.03
C LEU A 117 -6.44 -11.86 -31.50
N ARG A 118 -6.16 -11.70 -32.81
CA ARG A 118 -5.76 -10.40 -33.35
C ARG A 118 -6.85 -9.36 -33.21
N LYS A 119 -8.11 -9.71 -33.48
CA LYS A 119 -9.24 -8.77 -33.34
C LYS A 119 -9.49 -8.38 -31.90
N VAL A 120 -9.39 -9.33 -30.97
CA VAL A 120 -9.46 -9.04 -29.53
C VAL A 120 -8.27 -8.20 -29.10
N ALA A 121 -7.05 -8.50 -29.53
CA ALA A 121 -5.87 -7.70 -29.20
C ALA A 121 -5.94 -6.28 -29.77
N GLU A 122 -6.48 -6.09 -30.98
CA GLU A 122 -6.77 -4.76 -31.55
C GLU A 122 -7.75 -3.98 -30.66
N VAL A 123 -8.81 -4.61 -30.19
CA VAL A 123 -9.77 -4.00 -29.24
C VAL A 123 -9.10 -3.69 -27.90
N LEU A 124 -8.31 -4.62 -27.36
CA LEU A 124 -7.60 -4.41 -26.10
C LEU A 124 -6.54 -3.32 -26.23
N ALA A 125 -5.89 -3.18 -27.39
CA ALA A 125 -4.96 -2.10 -27.67
C ALA A 125 -5.68 -0.77 -27.80
N GLU A 126 -6.83 -0.72 -28.50
CA GLU A 126 -7.69 0.47 -28.59
C GLU A 126 -8.17 0.91 -27.20
N LEU A 127 -8.70 -0.01 -26.39
CA LEU A 127 -9.14 0.28 -25.04
C LEU A 127 -7.97 0.61 -24.11
N ALA A 128 -6.87 -0.13 -24.17
CA ALA A 128 -5.67 0.19 -23.41
C ALA A 128 -5.18 1.58 -23.79
N GLU A 129 -5.10 1.93 -25.07
CA GLU A 129 -4.72 3.27 -25.52
C GLU A 129 -5.73 4.33 -25.07
N GLU A 130 -7.04 4.10 -25.16
CA GLU A 130 -8.06 5.01 -24.62
C GLU A 130 -7.92 5.22 -23.09
N HIS A 131 -7.53 4.17 -22.36
CA HIS A 131 -7.27 4.23 -20.93
C HIS A 131 -5.87 4.77 -20.58
N ASP A 132 -4.88 4.60 -21.46
CA ASP A 132 -3.45 4.88 -21.25
C ASP A 132 -2.96 6.12 -22.02
N ALA A 133 -3.80 6.77 -22.84
CA ALA A 133 -3.56 8.02 -23.62
C ALA A 133 -3.34 9.29 -22.77
N THR A 134 -2.60 9.14 -21.68
CA THR A 134 -1.87 10.23 -21.02
C THR A 134 -0.47 9.76 -20.60
N TYR A 135 0.08 8.70 -21.20
CA TYR A 135 1.54 8.46 -21.29
C TYR A 135 1.93 7.36 -22.31
N SER A 136 2.86 7.65 -23.24
CA SER A 136 3.53 6.65 -24.08
C SER A 136 5.05 6.82 -23.97
N PRO A 137 5.81 5.89 -23.36
CA PRO A 137 7.25 6.04 -23.15
C PRO A 137 8.14 5.67 -24.35
N ASP A 138 7.60 5.09 -25.43
CA ASP A 138 8.43 4.47 -26.50
C ASP A 138 8.24 5.05 -27.92
N GLU A 139 7.56 6.19 -28.08
CA GLU A 139 7.66 6.91 -29.35
C GLU A 139 9.04 7.59 -29.47
N SER A 140 9.81 7.21 -30.50
CA SER A 140 11.00 7.96 -30.89
C SER A 140 10.59 9.38 -31.28
N PRO A 141 11.30 10.41 -30.79
CA PRO A 141 10.89 11.81 -30.99
C PRO A 141 10.78 12.16 -32.47
N ASP A 142 9.79 13.00 -32.79
CA ASP A 142 9.74 13.68 -34.08
C ASP A 142 11.04 14.48 -34.25
N THR A 143 11.82 14.13 -35.26
CA THR A 143 13.13 14.72 -35.52
C THR A 143 13.08 16.11 -36.15
N ASP A 144 11.88 16.69 -36.37
CA ASP A 144 11.73 18.04 -36.93
C ASP A 144 10.54 18.80 -36.30
N PRO A 145 10.62 19.17 -35.00
CA PRO A 145 9.59 19.96 -34.35
C PRO A 145 9.46 21.33 -35.01
N SER A 146 8.22 21.81 -35.12
CA SER A 146 7.95 23.06 -35.81
C SER A 146 8.48 24.25 -34.99
N PRO A 147 8.99 25.33 -35.62
CA PRO A 147 9.49 26.51 -34.90
C PRO A 147 8.46 27.20 -33.98
N GLU A 148 7.17 26.88 -34.10
CA GLU A 148 6.08 27.39 -33.26
C GLU A 148 5.96 26.62 -31.93
N GLU A 149 6.45 25.37 -31.82
CA GLU A 149 6.47 24.58 -30.57
C GLU A 149 7.58 25.05 -29.60
N ILE A 150 8.68 25.60 -30.13
CA ILE A 150 9.81 26.14 -29.35
C ILE A 150 9.43 27.42 -28.59
N GLU A 151 8.38 28.13 -29.01
CA GLU A 151 7.95 29.37 -28.34
C GLU A 151 7.17 29.08 -27.04
N ALA A 152 6.61 27.87 -26.88
CA ALA A 152 5.93 27.44 -25.65
C ALA A 152 6.90 27.02 -24.51
N SER A 153 8.15 26.66 -24.83
CA SER A 153 9.11 26.09 -23.87
C SER A 153 10.10 27.10 -23.26
N SER A 154 9.84 28.40 -23.34
CA SER A 154 10.76 29.44 -22.82
C SER A 154 10.67 29.67 -21.30
N GLU A 155 9.64 29.12 -20.65
CA GLU A 155 9.46 29.20 -19.20
C GLU A 155 10.26 28.11 -18.47
N PRO A 156 11.04 28.43 -17.43
CA PRO A 156 11.68 27.41 -16.58
C PRO A 156 10.65 26.52 -15.86
N ILE A 157 10.92 25.21 -15.74
CA ILE A 157 10.00 24.20 -15.17
C ILE A 157 9.41 24.57 -13.80
N HIS A 158 10.17 25.25 -12.93
CA HIS A 158 9.68 25.68 -11.62
C HIS A 158 8.60 26.77 -11.70
N HIS A 159 8.68 27.68 -12.67
CA HIS A 159 7.63 28.69 -12.89
C HIS A 159 6.34 28.08 -13.44
N TYR A 160 6.46 27.04 -14.28
CA TYR A 160 5.32 26.25 -14.71
C TYR A 160 4.67 25.51 -13.53
N VAL A 161 5.48 24.92 -12.65
CA VAL A 161 5.00 24.25 -11.43
C VAL A 161 4.25 25.21 -10.52
N ASP A 162 4.82 26.38 -10.23
CA ASP A 162 4.20 27.39 -9.37
C ASP A 162 2.83 27.87 -9.91
N ARG A 163 2.70 27.98 -11.24
CA ARG A 163 1.45 28.42 -11.87
C ARG A 163 0.34 27.37 -11.74
N HIS A 164 0.66 26.09 -11.94
CA HIS A 164 -0.34 25.02 -12.04
C HIS A 164 -0.60 24.30 -10.70
N ALA A 165 0.38 24.27 -9.79
CA ALA A 165 0.27 23.58 -8.50
C ALA A 165 -0.93 24.07 -7.68
N THR A 166 -1.25 25.36 -7.72
CA THR A 166 -2.38 25.94 -6.97
C THR A 166 -3.71 25.27 -7.32
N ASP A 167 -3.99 25.08 -8.61
CA ASP A 167 -5.25 24.49 -9.07
C ASP A 167 -5.29 22.98 -8.80
N VAL A 168 -4.15 22.29 -8.98
CA VAL A 168 -4.03 20.84 -8.72
C VAL A 168 -4.20 20.53 -7.22
N ILE A 169 -3.58 21.33 -6.35
CA ILE A 169 -3.71 21.20 -4.88
C ILE A 169 -5.15 21.45 -4.44
N ARG A 170 -5.77 22.54 -4.94
CA ARG A 170 -7.17 22.87 -4.61
C ARG A 170 -8.12 21.77 -5.10
N GLY A 171 -7.90 21.25 -6.30
CA GLY A 171 -8.66 20.13 -6.85
C GLY A 171 -8.57 18.91 -5.94
N ALA A 172 -7.35 18.49 -5.57
CA ALA A 172 -7.16 17.33 -4.70
C ALA A 172 -7.76 17.51 -3.29
N GLN A 173 -7.72 18.72 -2.71
CA GLN A 173 -8.36 19.00 -1.43
C GLN A 173 -9.89 18.88 -1.50
N ASN A 174 -10.50 19.39 -2.57
CA ASN A 174 -11.94 19.33 -2.81
C ASN A 174 -12.45 17.90 -3.00
N GLU A 175 -11.58 16.95 -3.33
CA GLU A 175 -11.93 15.54 -3.46
C GLU A 175 -11.85 14.80 -2.13
N VAL A 176 -10.85 15.10 -1.29
CA VAL A 176 -10.65 14.42 0.00
C VAL A 176 -11.65 14.89 1.06
N TRP A 177 -11.84 16.20 1.18
CA TRP A 177 -12.59 16.79 2.29
C TRP A 177 -14.07 16.38 2.37
N PRO A 178 -14.80 16.17 1.27
CA PRO A 178 -16.18 15.69 1.33
C PRO A 178 -16.35 14.30 1.96
N GLU A 179 -15.33 13.43 1.91
CA GLU A 179 -15.37 12.10 2.53
C GLU A 179 -15.16 12.16 4.05
N LEU A 180 -14.59 13.25 4.55
CA LEU A 180 -14.43 13.52 5.97
C LEU A 180 -15.67 14.24 6.49
N ASN A 181 -16.74 13.48 6.75
CA ASN A 181 -18.03 14.03 7.17
C ASN A 181 -18.24 13.81 8.68
N THR A 182 -18.35 14.90 9.43
CA THR A 182 -18.48 14.84 10.90
C THR A 182 -19.90 14.50 11.36
N GLY A 183 -20.90 14.54 10.48
CA GLY A 183 -22.30 14.33 10.85
C GLY A 183 -22.83 15.34 11.88
N ARG A 184 -22.15 16.50 12.05
CA ARG A 184 -22.58 17.54 13.00
C ARG A 184 -23.91 18.15 12.56
N ALA A 185 -24.70 18.61 13.53
CA ALA A 185 -26.04 19.15 13.29
C ALA A 185 -26.03 20.41 12.40
N GLU A 186 -27.12 20.64 11.66
CA GLU A 186 -27.24 21.76 10.71
C GLU A 186 -27.10 23.17 11.34
N ASN A 187 -27.21 23.30 12.66
CA ASN A 187 -27.08 24.58 13.36
C ASN A 187 -25.63 24.94 13.74
N ILE A 188 -24.63 24.27 13.15
CA ILE A 188 -23.22 24.63 13.32
C ILE A 188 -22.90 26.00 12.72
N LYS A 189 -21.95 26.69 13.35
CA LYS A 189 -21.43 27.99 12.86
C LYS A 189 -20.46 27.84 11.69
N HIS A 190 -19.71 26.74 11.67
CA HIS A 190 -18.65 26.49 10.69
C HIS A 190 -18.80 25.08 10.12
N GLU A 191 -18.90 25.00 8.79
CA GLU A 191 -18.92 23.76 8.01
C GLU A 191 -17.66 22.92 8.22
N ASP A 192 -17.72 21.64 7.84
CA ASP A 192 -16.63 20.68 8.00
C ASP A 192 -15.37 21.07 7.23
N GLU A 193 -15.53 21.72 6.08
CA GLU A 193 -14.41 22.31 5.32
C GLU A 193 -13.53 23.21 6.21
N ARG A 194 -14.13 24.01 7.11
CA ARG A 194 -13.38 24.87 8.04
C ARG A 194 -12.63 24.07 9.11
N VAL A 195 -13.13 22.88 9.46
CA VAL A 195 -12.42 21.94 10.33
C VAL A 195 -11.20 21.39 9.61
N TRP A 196 -11.34 21.03 8.33
CA TRP A 196 -10.25 20.47 7.55
C TRP A 196 -9.16 21.48 7.23
N GLU A 197 -9.50 22.74 6.92
CA GLU A 197 -8.49 23.81 6.84
C GLU A 197 -7.70 23.94 8.16
N HIS A 198 -8.39 23.84 9.30
CA HIS A 198 -7.76 23.90 10.62
C HIS A 198 -6.84 22.71 10.86
N GLN A 199 -7.29 21.49 10.55
CA GLN A 199 -6.51 20.27 10.65
C GLN A 199 -5.31 20.30 9.69
N THR A 200 -5.49 20.74 8.44
CA THR A 200 -4.38 20.90 7.49
C THR A 200 -3.34 21.86 8.06
N ALA A 201 -3.72 23.03 8.59
CA ALA A 201 -2.72 23.93 9.17
C ALA A 201 -2.02 23.38 10.41
N MET A 202 -2.66 22.49 11.17
CA MET A 202 -1.99 21.75 12.24
C MET A 202 -0.92 20.81 11.67
N SER A 203 -1.22 20.12 10.57
CA SER A 203 -0.29 19.22 9.87
C SER A 203 0.84 19.96 9.13
N LEU A 204 0.63 21.19 8.65
CA LEU A 204 1.66 21.91 7.85
C LEU A 204 2.68 22.70 8.68
N VAL A 205 2.43 22.91 9.99
CA VAL A 205 3.28 23.71 10.86
C VAL A 205 3.96 22.80 11.89
N ASP A 206 5.30 22.80 11.88
CA ASP A 206 6.09 21.98 12.80
C ASP A 206 5.66 22.19 14.26
N ARG A 207 5.30 21.08 14.91
CA ARG A 207 4.81 21.02 16.29
C ARG A 207 3.60 21.92 16.59
N ALA A 208 2.73 22.17 15.61
CA ALA A 208 1.48 22.88 15.84
C ALA A 208 0.39 21.95 16.39
N GLY A 209 -0.18 22.34 17.53
CA GLY A 209 -1.44 21.79 18.03
C GLY A 209 -2.64 22.67 17.71
N THR A 210 -3.81 22.27 18.18
CA THR A 210 -5.09 22.96 17.94
C THR A 210 -5.05 24.46 18.32
N HIS A 211 -4.44 24.81 19.46
CA HIS A 211 -4.32 26.21 19.91
C HIS A 211 -3.38 27.06 19.05
N SER A 212 -2.27 26.50 18.54
CA SER A 212 -1.36 27.25 17.67
C SER A 212 -1.97 27.46 16.30
N ALA A 213 -2.62 26.45 15.72
CA ALA A 213 -3.35 26.60 14.46
C ALA A 213 -4.48 27.63 14.58
N PHE A 214 -5.28 27.58 15.66
CA PHE A 214 -6.29 28.59 15.96
C PHE A 214 -5.70 30.00 16.00
N ARG A 215 -4.59 30.20 16.72
CA ARG A 215 -3.91 31.50 16.79
C ARG A 215 -3.36 31.94 15.44
N THR A 216 -2.85 31.04 14.62
CA THR A 216 -2.35 31.36 13.28
C THR A 216 -3.49 31.85 12.39
N PHE A 217 -4.61 31.13 12.32
CA PHE A 217 -5.75 31.54 11.52
C PHE A 217 -6.46 32.79 12.04
N ASN A 218 -6.60 32.95 13.36
CA ASN A 218 -7.19 34.16 13.95
C ASN A 218 -6.47 35.46 13.58
N LYS A 219 -5.18 35.41 13.24
CA LYS A 219 -4.43 36.60 12.82
C LYS A 219 -4.93 37.15 11.48
N PHE A 220 -5.47 36.28 10.63
CA PHE A 220 -5.81 36.60 9.24
C PHE A 220 -7.31 36.44 8.95
N ARG A 221 -8.09 35.92 9.90
CA ARG A 221 -9.54 35.72 9.77
C ARG A 221 -10.28 36.30 10.98
N TRP A 222 -11.33 37.08 10.73
CA TRP A 222 -12.19 37.62 11.78
C TRP A 222 -13.14 36.59 12.38
N ASP A 223 -13.40 35.50 11.67
CA ASP A 223 -14.34 34.44 12.06
C ASP A 223 -13.68 33.05 11.99
N ALA A 224 -12.64 32.81 12.78
CA ALA A 224 -11.93 31.54 12.78
C ALA A 224 -12.60 30.47 13.66
N LEU A 225 -12.46 29.20 13.26
CA LEU A 225 -12.93 28.04 14.00
C LEU A 225 -12.22 27.92 15.36
N HIS A 226 -12.98 27.85 16.45
CA HIS A 226 -12.40 27.66 17.79
C HIS A 226 -11.76 26.26 17.92
N HIS A 227 -10.66 26.17 18.67
CA HIS A 227 -9.95 24.90 18.88
C HIS A 227 -10.82 23.81 19.52
N ASP A 228 -11.75 24.17 20.41
CA ASP A 228 -12.71 23.22 20.99
C ASP A 228 -13.73 22.72 19.96
N SER A 229 -14.14 23.59 19.03
CA SER A 229 -15.06 23.21 17.95
C SER A 229 -14.39 22.25 16.97
N HIS A 230 -13.09 22.42 16.73
CA HIS A 230 -12.26 21.48 15.97
C HIS A 230 -12.14 20.13 16.71
N LEU A 231 -11.78 20.16 18.00
CA LEU A 231 -11.67 18.94 18.83
C LEU A 231 -12.98 18.13 18.80
N TYR A 232 -14.11 18.81 19.02
CA TYR A 232 -15.43 18.21 18.97
C TYR A 232 -15.75 17.58 17.60
N ALA A 233 -15.41 18.27 16.52
CA ALA A 233 -15.66 17.78 15.15
C ALA A 233 -14.87 16.50 14.85
N VAL A 234 -13.59 16.45 15.23
CA VAL A 234 -12.78 15.25 15.02
C VAL A 234 -13.21 14.11 15.95
N GLN A 235 -13.58 14.38 17.20
CA GLN A 235 -14.15 13.36 18.08
C GLN A 235 -15.47 12.79 17.53
N LYS A 236 -16.27 13.60 16.82
CA LYS A 236 -17.47 13.12 16.15
C LYS A 236 -17.18 12.13 15.02
N LEU A 237 -16.11 12.33 14.24
CA LEU A 237 -15.71 11.40 13.18
C LEU A 237 -15.39 10.00 13.71
N GLY A 238 -14.84 9.92 14.92
CA GLY A 238 -14.49 8.65 15.55
C GLY A 238 -15.67 7.93 16.19
N ILE A 239 -16.91 8.37 15.97
CA ILE A 239 -18.13 7.71 16.50
C ILE A 239 -18.84 7.03 15.32
N PRO A 240 -19.13 5.72 15.38
CA PRO A 240 -19.91 5.04 14.36
C PRO A 240 -21.29 5.68 14.14
N ASP A 241 -21.77 5.69 12.90
CA ASP A 241 -23.08 6.26 12.56
C ASP A 241 -24.25 5.54 13.26
N ASP A 242 -24.10 4.23 13.48
CA ASP A 242 -25.07 3.35 14.14
C ASP A 242 -24.79 3.13 15.63
N TYR A 243 -23.98 3.99 16.24
CA TYR A 243 -23.60 3.85 17.64
C TYR A 243 -24.82 3.78 18.57
N ALA A 244 -24.93 2.68 19.31
CA ALA A 244 -26.02 2.45 20.25
C ALA A 244 -25.76 3.20 21.56
N TYR A 245 -26.22 4.45 21.62
CA TYR A 245 -26.10 5.29 22.81
C TYR A 245 -26.75 4.63 24.03
N ASP A 246 -25.97 4.38 25.09
CA ASP A 246 -26.50 4.06 26.41
C ASP A 246 -26.90 5.36 27.13
N PRO A 247 -28.20 5.56 27.47
CA PRO A 247 -28.63 6.70 28.27
C PRO A 247 -27.93 6.83 29.63
N SER A 248 -27.30 5.76 30.14
CA SER A 248 -26.53 5.78 31.39
C SER A 248 -25.14 6.43 31.26
N GLU A 249 -24.61 6.52 30.04
CA GLU A 249 -23.36 7.23 29.69
C GLU A 249 -23.54 8.75 29.55
N TYR A 250 -24.72 9.28 29.90
CA TYR A 250 -25.01 10.73 29.89
C TYR A 250 -24.95 11.37 31.30
N PRO A 251 -23.76 11.60 31.89
CA PRO A 251 -23.59 12.53 32.99
C PRO A 251 -23.08 13.90 32.47
N GLY A 252 -23.81 14.55 31.55
CA GLY A 252 -23.44 15.88 31.06
C GLY A 252 -22.88 15.91 29.63
N ALA A 253 -22.44 17.08 29.19
CA ALA A 253 -22.21 17.46 27.78
C ALA A 253 -21.01 16.79 27.07
N GLU A 254 -20.63 15.57 27.46
CA GLU A 254 -19.52 14.82 26.88
C GLU A 254 -20.02 13.86 25.79
N LEU A 255 -19.19 13.62 24.77
CA LEU A 255 -19.47 12.66 23.70
C LEU A 255 -19.30 11.23 24.23
N PRO A 256 -20.04 10.23 23.71
CA PRO A 256 -19.77 8.84 24.06
C PRO A 256 -18.33 8.46 23.69
N THR A 257 -17.82 7.41 24.32
CA THR A 257 -16.47 6.88 24.05
C THR A 257 -16.61 5.45 23.52
N PRO A 258 -16.73 5.28 22.19
CA PRO A 258 -16.78 3.96 21.57
C PRO A 258 -15.50 3.16 21.85
N SER A 259 -15.56 1.84 21.66
CA SER A 259 -14.36 1.01 21.72
C SER A 259 -13.32 1.45 20.68
N TRP A 260 -12.05 1.18 20.94
CA TRP A 260 -11.00 1.55 19.98
C TRP A 260 -11.21 0.89 18.60
N GLN A 261 -11.83 -0.30 18.53
CA GLN A 261 -12.17 -1.00 17.28
C GLN A 261 -13.26 -0.26 16.50
N GLU A 262 -14.29 0.23 17.19
CA GLU A 262 -15.36 1.03 16.60
C GLU A 262 -14.82 2.37 16.09
N VAL A 263 -13.97 3.04 16.88
CA VAL A 263 -13.27 4.27 16.46
C VAL A 263 -12.42 4.02 15.21
N THR A 264 -11.67 2.92 15.20
CA THR A 264 -10.79 2.53 14.09
C THR A 264 -11.61 2.35 12.81
N THR A 265 -12.69 1.58 12.91
CA THR A 265 -13.59 1.30 11.79
C THR A 265 -14.26 2.58 11.28
N ALA A 266 -14.73 3.45 12.18
CA ALA A 266 -15.37 4.73 11.81
C ALA A 266 -14.42 5.66 11.05
N ILE A 267 -13.14 5.73 11.44
CA ILE A 267 -12.12 6.53 10.75
C ILE A 267 -11.74 5.87 9.41
N GLN A 268 -11.58 4.55 9.37
CA GLN A 268 -11.25 3.81 8.13
C GLN A 268 -12.34 3.90 7.07
N ASN A 269 -13.62 3.93 7.47
CA ASN A 269 -14.76 4.11 6.56
C ASN A 269 -14.76 5.47 5.86
N GLN A 270 -13.96 6.43 6.34
CA GLN A 270 -13.78 7.74 5.73
C GLN A 270 -12.43 7.85 5.01
N PHE A 271 -11.40 7.22 5.57
CA PHE A 271 -10.08 7.15 4.98
C PHE A 271 -10.09 6.43 3.62
N ASN A 272 -10.70 5.24 3.53
CA ASN A 272 -10.66 4.43 2.31
C ASN A 272 -11.37 5.12 1.11
N PRO A 273 -12.59 5.67 1.25
CA PRO A 273 -13.20 6.45 0.16
C PRO A 273 -12.38 7.69 -0.24
N ALA A 274 -11.71 8.34 0.72
CA ALA A 274 -10.81 9.45 0.40
C ALA A 274 -9.61 9.00 -0.45
N ILE A 275 -9.07 7.81 -0.19
CA ILE A 275 -8.06 7.18 -1.06
C ILE A 275 -8.64 6.91 -2.45
N ASP A 276 -9.83 6.33 -2.55
CA ASP A 276 -10.47 6.05 -3.84
C ASP A 276 -10.63 7.31 -4.70
N ARG A 277 -11.09 8.42 -4.10
CA ARG A 277 -11.23 9.70 -4.81
C ARG A 277 -9.92 10.30 -5.25
N LEU A 278 -8.90 10.21 -4.39
CA LEU A 278 -7.56 10.64 -4.71
C LEU A 278 -6.99 9.85 -5.90
N MET A 279 -7.17 8.53 -5.89
CA MET A 279 -6.73 7.62 -6.96
C MET A 279 -7.54 7.78 -8.25
N ALA A 280 -8.85 8.04 -8.18
CA ALA A 280 -9.72 8.17 -9.35
C ALA A 280 -9.31 9.30 -10.31
N ASN A 281 -8.61 10.32 -9.81
CA ASN A 281 -8.14 11.45 -10.60
C ASN A 281 -6.82 11.18 -11.36
N ILE A 282 -6.24 9.99 -11.21
CA ILE A 282 -5.00 9.60 -11.89
C ILE A 282 -5.20 8.17 -12.43
N ALA A 283 -5.08 7.98 -13.75
CA ALA A 283 -5.24 6.64 -14.35
C ALA A 283 -4.33 5.62 -13.62
N PRO A 284 -4.87 4.52 -13.07
CA PRO A 284 -4.11 3.57 -12.24
C PRO A 284 -2.85 3.01 -12.92
N THR A 285 -2.85 2.90 -14.25
CA THR A 285 -1.70 2.46 -15.06
C THR A 285 -0.49 3.42 -15.02
N ARG A 286 -0.68 4.66 -14.57
CA ARG A 286 0.39 5.67 -14.47
C ARG A 286 1.06 5.72 -13.10
N LEU A 287 0.39 5.25 -12.05
CA LEU A 287 0.90 5.33 -10.68
C LEU A 287 1.73 4.12 -10.29
N PHE A 288 1.42 2.94 -10.83
CA PHE A 288 2.05 1.69 -10.41
C PHE A 288 2.74 1.01 -11.58
N THR A 289 3.94 0.49 -11.32
CA THR A 289 4.61 -0.44 -12.23
C THR A 289 4.12 -1.83 -11.87
N GLU A 290 3.69 -2.63 -12.85
CA GLU A 290 3.38 -4.04 -12.58
C GLU A 290 4.64 -4.89 -12.49
N PRO A 291 4.71 -5.86 -11.56
CA PRO A 291 3.69 -6.22 -10.56
C PRO A 291 3.56 -5.18 -9.45
N VAL A 292 2.35 -5.05 -8.90
CA VAL A 292 2.09 -4.17 -7.77
C VAL A 292 2.65 -4.82 -6.51
N VAL A 293 3.77 -4.27 -6.04
CA VAL A 293 4.37 -4.66 -4.77
C VAL A 293 3.83 -3.76 -3.68
N ALA A 294 3.23 -4.35 -2.65
CA ALA A 294 2.84 -3.68 -1.44
C ALA A 294 3.80 -4.01 -0.31
N ALA A 295 3.93 -3.09 0.63
CA ALA A 295 4.76 -3.32 1.80
C ALA A 295 4.08 -2.84 3.08
N ILE A 296 4.17 -3.69 4.09
CA ILE A 296 3.58 -3.50 5.41
C ILE A 296 4.67 -3.07 6.38
N ASP A 297 4.49 -1.93 7.02
CA ASP A 297 5.45 -1.42 8.00
C ASP A 297 4.74 -0.82 9.20
N SER A 298 5.44 -0.72 10.32
CA SER A 298 4.93 -0.18 11.58
C SER A 298 5.67 1.08 11.99
N THR A 299 4.96 2.05 12.54
CA THR A 299 5.53 3.32 13.01
C THR A 299 4.95 3.73 14.36
N HIS A 300 5.65 4.63 15.04
CA HIS A 300 5.35 5.01 16.42
C HIS A 300 5.19 6.53 16.56
N ASP A 301 4.16 6.96 17.29
CA ASP A 301 3.96 8.35 17.75
C ASP A 301 4.26 8.46 19.25
N PRO A 302 5.34 9.17 19.66
CA PRO A 302 5.70 9.31 21.06
C PRO A 302 4.60 9.91 21.94
N PHE A 303 4.37 9.28 23.08
CA PHE A 303 3.40 9.69 24.08
C PHE A 303 4.07 10.01 25.42
N ASN A 304 3.87 11.24 25.90
CA ASN A 304 4.63 11.77 27.04
C ASN A 304 3.88 11.73 28.38
N VAL A 305 2.65 11.22 28.41
CA VAL A 305 1.87 11.12 29.66
C VAL A 305 2.10 9.74 30.25
N SER A 306 2.56 9.69 31.51
CA SER A 306 2.73 8.40 32.18
C SER A 306 1.37 7.76 32.49
N PRO A 307 1.22 6.43 32.25
CA PRO A 307 0.03 5.67 32.64
C PRO A 307 0.01 5.37 34.15
N TYR A 308 1.04 5.75 34.90
CA TYR A 308 1.11 5.52 36.35
C TYR A 308 0.78 6.78 37.16
N LYS A 309 0.16 6.62 38.33
CA LYS A 309 -0.04 7.69 39.33
C LYS A 309 1.31 8.18 39.85
N SER A 310 1.39 9.46 40.18
CA SER A 310 2.57 10.01 40.88
C SER A 310 2.57 9.55 42.34
N GLU A 311 3.72 9.58 43.03
CA GLU A 311 3.77 9.18 44.46
C GLU A 311 2.81 10.00 45.35
N GLU A 312 2.48 11.23 44.94
CA GLU A 312 1.55 12.10 45.67
C GLU A 312 0.08 11.72 45.44
N ASP A 313 -0.23 11.07 44.32
CA ASP A 313 -1.60 10.69 43.92
C ASP A 313 -1.96 9.25 44.32
N VAL A 314 -1.03 8.50 44.92
CA VAL A 314 -1.25 7.11 45.33
C VAL A 314 -1.97 7.03 46.67
N GLU A 315 -3.12 6.38 46.70
CA GLU A 315 -3.95 6.21 47.89
C GLU A 315 -3.72 4.86 48.61
N PRO A 316 -3.90 4.79 49.95
CA PRO A 316 -3.84 3.54 50.71
C PRO A 316 -5.00 2.59 50.35
N GLY A 317 -4.85 1.85 49.26
CA GLY A 317 -5.87 0.94 48.72
C GLY A 317 -5.77 0.73 47.22
N ASP A 318 -4.98 1.55 46.52
CA ASP A 318 -4.74 1.41 45.10
C ASP A 318 -4.07 0.06 44.74
N ASP A 319 -4.60 -0.58 43.70
CA ASP A 319 -4.02 -1.79 43.12
C ASP A 319 -2.66 -1.50 42.47
N ARG A 320 -1.75 -2.45 42.62
CA ARG A 320 -0.35 -2.31 42.19
C ARG A 320 0.03 -3.40 41.20
N VAL A 321 0.60 -2.98 40.09
CA VAL A 321 1.17 -3.88 39.08
C VAL A 321 2.68 -3.98 39.24
N VAL A 322 3.24 -5.16 38.98
CA VAL A 322 4.69 -5.39 38.96
C VAL A 322 5.24 -4.85 37.64
N VAL A 323 6.10 -3.83 37.71
CA VAL A 323 6.67 -3.17 36.51
C VAL A 323 8.08 -3.64 36.18
N ASP A 324 8.71 -4.37 37.09
CA ASP A 324 10.04 -4.92 36.92
C ASP A 324 10.13 -6.21 37.73
N GLU A 325 10.04 -7.36 37.06
CA GLU A 325 10.03 -8.68 37.70
C GLU A 325 11.33 -9.00 38.43
N GLN A 326 12.46 -8.46 37.94
CA GLN A 326 13.78 -8.73 38.50
C GLN A 326 13.98 -8.03 39.84
N THR A 327 13.49 -6.79 39.96
CA THR A 327 13.60 -5.98 41.18
C THR A 327 12.37 -6.10 42.08
N GLY A 328 11.25 -6.60 41.56
CA GLY A 328 9.96 -6.61 42.23
C GLY A 328 9.35 -5.21 42.39
N ALA A 329 9.80 -4.22 41.61
CA ALA A 329 9.27 -2.87 41.69
C ALA A 329 7.80 -2.84 41.24
N THR A 330 6.97 -2.11 41.99
CA THR A 330 5.54 -1.97 41.69
C THR A 330 5.15 -0.52 41.48
N ARG A 331 4.13 -0.30 40.65
CA ARG A 331 3.50 1.02 40.45
C ARG A 331 1.99 0.89 40.43
N VAL A 332 1.32 2.02 40.59
CA VAL A 332 -0.14 2.13 40.54
C VAL A 332 -0.52 2.72 39.18
N PRO A 333 -1.25 1.98 38.33
CA PRO A 333 -1.83 2.52 37.10
C PRO A 333 -2.83 3.64 37.41
N LYS A 334 -3.00 4.59 36.50
CA LYS A 334 -4.09 5.58 36.57
C LYS A 334 -5.43 4.91 36.28
N ASP A 335 -6.52 5.53 36.70
CA ASP A 335 -7.86 5.00 36.38
C ASP A 335 -8.27 5.38 34.93
N ASP A 336 -7.63 6.39 34.35
CA ASP A 336 -7.92 6.97 33.03
C ASP A 336 -6.76 6.79 32.02
N TYR A 337 -5.96 5.73 32.14
CA TYR A 337 -4.89 5.49 31.17
C TYR A 337 -5.47 5.24 29.76
N PRO A 338 -4.84 5.75 28.70
CA PRO A 338 -5.34 5.50 27.35
C PRO A 338 -5.06 4.05 26.94
N GLU A 339 -6.12 3.34 26.56
CA GLU A 339 -6.09 1.92 26.13
C GLU A 339 -5.08 1.62 25.02
N MET A 340 -4.98 2.51 24.04
CA MET A 340 -4.21 2.28 22.81
C MET A 340 -2.75 2.74 22.90
N VAL A 341 -2.28 3.09 24.09
CA VAL A 341 -0.87 3.42 24.31
C VAL A 341 -0.12 2.13 24.58
N ASN A 342 1.02 1.96 23.92
CA ASN A 342 1.96 0.86 24.09
C ASN A 342 3.21 1.33 24.85
N GLY A 343 3.94 0.38 25.45
CA GLY A 343 5.29 0.62 25.94
C GLY A 343 6.27 0.81 24.77
N GLY A 344 7.15 1.81 24.84
CA GLY A 344 8.17 2.05 23.82
C GLY A 344 9.55 1.49 24.19
N GLU A 345 10.54 1.75 23.33
CA GLU A 345 11.92 1.35 23.59
C GLU A 345 12.50 2.14 24.78
N GLY A 346 12.65 1.46 25.92
CA GLY A 346 13.27 1.99 27.12
C GLY A 346 12.33 2.17 28.32
N LYS A 347 12.92 2.41 29.50
CA LYS A 347 12.15 2.61 30.74
C LYS A 347 11.38 3.93 30.69
N ASN A 348 10.07 3.87 30.94
CA ASN A 348 9.14 5.01 30.91
C ASN A 348 8.97 5.69 29.54
N THR A 349 9.15 4.94 28.45
CA THR A 349 8.79 5.38 27.11
C THR A 349 7.39 4.85 26.79
N TYR A 350 6.52 5.69 26.25
CA TYR A 350 5.16 5.33 25.84
C TYR A 350 4.91 5.85 24.43
N GLN A 351 4.10 5.15 23.65
CA GLN A 351 3.85 5.50 22.25
C GLN A 351 2.51 4.95 21.77
N TYR A 352 1.92 5.61 20.78
CA TYR A 352 0.95 4.95 19.90
C TYR A 352 1.72 4.26 18.78
N GLU A 353 1.18 3.16 18.28
CA GLU A 353 1.78 2.40 17.20
C GLU A 353 0.75 2.15 16.10
N TYR A 354 1.20 2.27 14.85
CA TYR A 354 0.35 2.16 13.68
C TYR A 354 1.06 1.34 12.60
N ALA A 355 0.38 0.36 12.03
CA ALA A 355 0.78 -0.30 10.81
C ALA A 355 0.21 0.41 9.60
N THR A 356 0.95 0.45 8.50
CA THR A 356 0.42 0.91 7.22
C THR A 356 0.84 -0.03 6.09
N LEU A 357 0.00 -0.12 5.06
CA LEU A 357 0.33 -0.79 3.82
C LEU A 357 0.52 0.25 2.72
N THR A 358 1.71 0.27 2.12
CA THR A 358 2.12 1.23 1.08
C THR A 358 2.46 0.48 -0.21
N VAL A 359 2.02 0.99 -1.35
CA VAL A 359 2.49 0.46 -2.64
C VAL A 359 3.90 0.97 -2.91
N VAL A 360 4.81 0.05 -3.22
CA VAL A 360 6.21 0.29 -3.57
C VAL A 360 6.31 0.29 -5.09
N GLY A 361 6.96 1.29 -5.68
CA GLY A 361 7.10 1.39 -7.13
C GLY A 361 7.80 2.66 -7.61
N ARG A 362 8.18 2.68 -8.89
CA ARG A 362 9.04 3.73 -9.49
C ARG A 362 8.41 5.13 -9.60
N ASN A 363 7.08 5.25 -9.53
CA ASN A 363 6.38 6.50 -9.89
C ASN A 363 5.93 7.31 -8.66
N ALA A 364 5.27 6.71 -7.67
CA ALA A 364 5.03 7.33 -6.36
C ALA A 364 4.60 6.30 -5.30
N PRO A 365 5.26 6.24 -4.13
CA PRO A 365 4.73 5.49 -3.01
C PRO A 365 3.44 6.12 -2.48
N ILE A 366 2.39 5.31 -2.31
CA ILE A 366 1.07 5.73 -1.83
C ILE A 366 0.64 4.79 -0.71
N VAL A 367 0.19 5.36 0.41
CA VAL A 367 -0.32 4.60 1.56
C VAL A 367 -1.78 4.23 1.32
N LEU A 368 -2.10 2.95 1.24
CA LEU A 368 -3.44 2.46 0.90
C LEU A 368 -4.25 2.01 2.11
N ALA A 369 -3.59 1.63 3.21
CA ALA A 369 -4.28 1.17 4.41
C ALA A 369 -3.51 1.56 5.66
N VAL A 370 -4.24 1.69 6.76
CA VAL A 370 -3.70 2.01 8.08
C VAL A 370 -4.47 1.24 9.16
N GLU A 371 -3.74 0.71 10.13
CA GLU A 371 -4.27 -0.01 11.29
C GLU A 371 -3.54 0.40 12.56
N PRO A 372 -4.23 0.74 13.66
CA PRO A 372 -3.59 0.93 14.95
C PRO A 372 -3.18 -0.41 15.57
N ILE A 373 -2.02 -0.43 16.20
CA ILE A 373 -1.47 -1.63 16.84
C ILE A 373 -1.65 -1.49 18.35
N ARG A 374 -2.24 -2.53 18.95
CA ARG A 374 -2.38 -2.64 20.40
C ARG A 374 -1.54 -3.80 20.93
N HIS A 375 -0.71 -3.51 21.92
CA HIS A 375 0.03 -4.50 22.68
C HIS A 375 -0.39 -4.50 24.14
N HIS A 376 -0.37 -5.69 24.73
CA HIS A 376 -0.59 -5.88 26.16
C HIS A 376 0.51 -5.15 26.93
N SER A 377 0.11 -4.10 27.63
CA SER A 377 1.00 -3.24 28.40
C SER A 377 0.97 -3.60 29.88
N THR A 378 2.11 -3.44 30.55
CA THR A 378 2.27 -3.86 31.96
C THR A 378 1.28 -3.20 32.93
N TRP A 379 0.80 -1.99 32.61
CA TRP A 379 -0.17 -1.28 33.45
C TRP A 379 -1.60 -1.82 33.34
N GLU A 380 -1.89 -2.69 32.38
CA GLU A 380 -3.18 -3.35 32.21
C GLU A 380 -3.32 -4.63 33.06
N GLY A 381 -2.23 -5.08 33.69
CA GLY A 381 -2.27 -6.27 34.55
C GLY A 381 -2.61 -7.54 33.78
N GLU A 382 -3.48 -8.39 34.34
CA GLU A 382 -3.91 -9.66 33.72
C GLU A 382 -5.00 -9.48 32.65
N ASP A 383 -5.67 -8.32 32.62
CA ASP A 383 -6.81 -8.04 31.73
C ASP A 383 -6.39 -7.40 30.39
N GLY A 384 -5.09 -7.19 30.17
CA GLY A 384 -4.60 -6.51 28.99
C GLY A 384 -4.68 -7.35 27.71
N GLU A 385 -4.89 -6.68 26.60
CA GLU A 385 -5.17 -7.30 25.30
C GLU A 385 -4.08 -6.96 24.28
N SER A 386 -3.78 -7.90 23.39
CA SER A 386 -2.91 -7.67 22.21
C SER A 386 -3.64 -8.05 20.95
N VAL A 387 -3.53 -7.19 19.93
CA VAL A 387 -3.93 -7.55 18.57
C VAL A 387 -2.78 -8.33 17.95
N SER A 388 -3.11 -9.44 17.30
CA SER A 388 -2.09 -10.25 16.63
C SER A 388 -1.62 -9.60 15.33
N TRP A 389 -0.37 -9.86 14.93
CA TRP A 389 0.13 -9.39 13.62
C TRP A 389 -0.68 -9.93 12.44
N ALA A 390 -1.22 -11.14 12.55
CA ALA A 390 -2.05 -11.75 11.49
C ALA A 390 -3.36 -10.97 11.30
N GLU A 391 -4.00 -10.55 12.39
CA GLU A 391 -5.19 -9.69 12.35
C GLU A 391 -4.88 -8.33 11.72
N VAL A 392 -3.78 -7.69 12.12
CA VAL A 392 -3.34 -6.41 11.54
C VAL A 392 -3.13 -6.55 10.03
N VAL A 393 -2.43 -7.60 9.60
CA VAL A 393 -2.15 -7.86 8.17
C VAL A 393 -3.43 -8.13 7.39
N ASP A 394 -4.36 -8.95 7.90
CA ASP A 394 -5.64 -9.23 7.23
C ASP A 394 -6.46 -7.96 7.03
N ARG A 395 -6.55 -7.11 8.06
CA ARG A 395 -7.29 -5.86 7.96
C ARG A 395 -6.62 -4.86 7.00
N LEU A 396 -5.29 -4.76 7.00
CA LEU A 396 -4.56 -3.92 6.05
C LEU A 396 -4.77 -4.37 4.60
N LEU A 397 -4.68 -5.67 4.33
CA LEU A 397 -4.86 -6.22 2.98
C LEU A 397 -6.32 -6.13 2.53
N THR A 398 -7.27 -6.35 3.43
CA THR A 398 -8.71 -6.14 3.18
C THR A 398 -9.02 -4.71 2.76
N GLN A 399 -8.33 -3.71 3.34
CA GLN A 399 -8.44 -2.32 2.91
C GLN A 399 -7.74 -2.10 1.57
N ALA A 400 -6.45 -2.41 1.48
CA ALA A 400 -5.61 -2.06 0.32
C ALA A 400 -6.07 -2.71 -0.99
N ARG A 401 -6.56 -3.96 -0.93
CA ARG A 401 -7.05 -4.69 -2.12
C ARG A 401 -8.33 -4.11 -2.71
N LYS A 402 -9.04 -3.24 -1.99
CA LYS A 402 -10.15 -2.46 -2.57
C LYS A 402 -9.61 -1.46 -3.59
N HIS A 403 -8.45 -0.88 -3.32
CA HIS A 403 -7.85 0.19 -4.13
C HIS A 403 -7.01 -0.35 -5.30
N VAL A 404 -6.18 -1.37 -5.07
CA VAL A 404 -5.27 -1.91 -6.09
C VAL A 404 -5.24 -3.43 -6.09
N ASP A 405 -4.86 -4.02 -7.23
CA ASP A 405 -4.57 -5.44 -7.34
C ASP A 405 -3.11 -5.67 -6.93
N ILE A 406 -2.89 -6.20 -5.73
CA ILE A 406 -1.55 -6.45 -5.16
C ILE A 406 -1.08 -7.82 -5.64
N ASP A 407 0.18 -7.94 -6.07
CA ASP A 407 0.76 -9.22 -6.47
C ASP A 407 1.71 -9.80 -5.40
N LEU A 408 2.46 -8.92 -4.71
CA LEU A 408 3.49 -9.28 -3.74
C LEU A 408 3.41 -8.38 -2.51
N VAL A 409 3.42 -8.98 -1.32
CA VAL A 409 3.45 -8.29 -0.02
C VAL A 409 4.81 -8.47 0.64
N MET A 410 5.50 -7.36 0.90
CA MET A 410 6.74 -7.35 1.66
C MET A 410 6.47 -6.89 3.09
N ALA A 411 6.97 -7.59 4.09
CA ALA A 411 6.81 -7.21 5.49
C ALA A 411 8.17 -7.25 6.21
N ASP A 412 8.34 -6.45 7.27
CA ASP A 412 9.54 -6.54 8.11
C ASP A 412 9.55 -7.84 8.94
N ARG A 413 10.71 -8.18 9.51
CA ARG A 413 10.94 -9.35 10.38
C ARG A 413 9.99 -9.40 11.60
N ALA A 414 9.42 -8.28 12.01
CA ALA A 414 8.38 -8.26 13.06
C ALA A 414 7.17 -9.13 12.67
N PHE A 415 6.88 -9.22 11.37
CA PHE A 415 5.75 -9.93 10.78
C PHE A 415 6.06 -11.37 10.34
N GLU A 416 7.22 -11.95 10.68
CA GLU A 416 7.66 -13.28 10.21
C GLU A 416 6.84 -14.49 10.73
N GLY A 417 5.78 -14.25 11.50
CA GLY A 417 4.98 -15.28 12.15
C GLY A 417 4.19 -16.15 11.15
N HIS A 418 4.03 -17.44 11.46
CA HIS A 418 3.36 -18.39 10.57
C HIS A 418 1.90 -18.00 10.25
N ALA A 419 1.20 -17.40 11.22
CA ALA A 419 -0.16 -16.90 11.02
C ALA A 419 -0.23 -15.76 9.99
N VAL A 420 0.80 -14.92 9.91
CA VAL A 420 0.88 -13.85 8.91
C VAL A 420 1.01 -14.46 7.51
N GLY A 421 1.94 -15.40 7.34
CA GLY A 421 2.07 -16.13 6.07
C GLY A 421 0.75 -16.80 5.66
N HIS A 422 0.10 -17.50 6.59
CA HIS A 422 -1.20 -18.13 6.37
C HIS A 422 -2.27 -17.13 5.92
N VAL A 423 -2.40 -15.97 6.57
CA VAL A 423 -3.37 -14.94 6.15
C VAL A 423 -3.07 -14.41 4.75
N ILE A 424 -1.81 -14.06 4.45
CA ILE A 424 -1.45 -13.49 3.15
C ILE A 424 -1.75 -14.48 2.02
N ASP A 425 -1.38 -15.74 2.21
CA ASP A 425 -1.52 -16.80 1.22
C ASP A 425 -2.96 -17.36 1.16
N GLN A 426 -3.52 -17.84 2.27
CA GLN A 426 -4.81 -18.56 2.27
C GLN A 426 -6.03 -17.65 2.26
N TYR A 427 -5.97 -16.46 2.88
CA TYR A 427 -7.14 -15.56 2.92
C TYR A 427 -7.13 -14.54 1.78
N HIS A 428 -5.94 -14.18 1.28
CA HIS A 428 -5.82 -13.18 0.23
C HIS A 428 -5.29 -13.68 -1.11
N ASP A 429 -4.72 -14.89 -1.18
CA ASP A 429 -4.13 -15.46 -2.40
C ASP A 429 -3.04 -14.56 -2.99
N LEU A 430 -2.11 -14.13 -2.13
CA LEU A 430 -1.01 -13.22 -2.47
C LEU A 430 0.35 -13.84 -2.20
N ASN A 431 1.33 -13.43 -3.00
CA ASN A 431 2.72 -13.77 -2.70
C ASN A 431 3.23 -12.89 -1.55
N TYR A 432 4.13 -13.42 -0.72
CA TYR A 432 4.82 -12.66 0.31
C TYR A 432 6.33 -12.82 0.25
N LEU A 433 7.04 -11.83 0.79
CA LEU A 433 8.48 -11.88 1.02
C LEU A 433 8.80 -11.23 2.38
N ILE A 434 9.26 -12.04 3.33
CA ILE A 434 9.51 -11.60 4.71
C ILE A 434 10.89 -12.09 5.18
N PRO A 435 11.77 -11.22 5.69
CA PRO A 435 13.05 -11.64 6.23
C PRO A 435 12.89 -12.38 7.55
N LYS A 436 13.82 -13.29 7.82
CA LYS A 436 13.88 -14.08 9.06
C LYS A 436 14.79 -13.43 10.10
N LYS A 437 14.43 -13.61 11.38
CA LYS A 437 15.29 -13.23 12.51
C LYS A 437 16.48 -14.19 12.67
N LYS A 438 17.57 -13.72 13.29
CA LYS A 438 18.79 -14.50 13.61
C LYS A 438 18.54 -15.85 14.30
N ASN A 439 17.47 -15.94 15.08
CA ASN A 439 17.10 -17.13 15.85
C ASN A 439 15.87 -17.85 15.27
N ALA A 440 15.45 -17.53 14.05
CA ALA A 440 14.38 -18.25 13.38
C ALA A 440 14.78 -19.71 13.18
N THR A 441 13.78 -20.60 13.11
CA THR A 441 14.00 -22.03 12.89
C THR A 441 13.14 -22.53 11.74
N VAL A 442 13.67 -23.46 10.96
CA VAL A 442 13.01 -24.09 9.81
C VAL A 442 13.25 -25.58 9.89
N GLY A 443 12.19 -26.38 9.99
CA GLY A 443 12.31 -27.83 10.20
C GLY A 443 12.92 -28.22 11.56
N GLY A 444 12.91 -27.31 12.53
CA GLY A 444 13.49 -27.53 13.87
C GLY A 444 14.99 -27.19 14.00
N GLU A 445 15.62 -26.74 12.91
CA GLU A 445 17.01 -26.27 12.90
C GLU A 445 17.07 -24.75 12.75
N ASN A 446 18.08 -24.09 13.32
CA ASN A 446 18.27 -22.66 13.15
C ASN A 446 18.64 -22.36 11.68
N VAL A 447 18.03 -21.32 11.10
CA VAL A 447 18.26 -20.99 9.68
C VAL A 447 19.70 -20.56 9.41
N GLY A 448 20.36 -19.94 10.40
CA GLY A 448 21.77 -19.57 10.34
C GLY A 448 22.72 -20.77 10.34
N ASP A 449 22.35 -21.87 11.01
CA ASP A 449 23.18 -23.09 11.03
C ASP A 449 23.20 -23.79 9.65
N LYS A 450 22.13 -23.62 8.86
CA LYS A 450 22.02 -24.16 7.49
C LYS A 450 22.89 -23.45 6.46
N LEU A 451 23.52 -22.32 6.83
CA LEU A 451 24.41 -21.56 5.94
C LEU A 451 25.81 -22.17 5.80
N SER A 452 26.20 -23.14 6.64
CA SER A 452 27.53 -23.78 6.54
C SER A 452 27.81 -24.33 5.15
N ASP A 453 26.81 -24.99 4.55
CA ASP A 453 26.94 -25.60 3.22
C ASP A 453 27.01 -24.54 2.10
N VAL A 454 26.37 -23.37 2.29
CA VAL A 454 26.41 -22.25 1.33
C VAL A 454 27.77 -21.55 1.40
N LYS A 455 28.31 -21.37 2.60
CA LYS A 455 29.63 -20.75 2.83
C LYS A 455 30.79 -21.61 2.30
N GLU A 456 30.63 -22.93 2.30
CA GLU A 456 31.66 -23.86 1.80
C GLU A 456 31.76 -23.90 0.26
N ASP A 457 30.72 -23.48 -0.47
CA ASP A 457 30.70 -23.43 -1.93
C ASP A 457 30.97 -22.02 -2.47
N MET A 458 32.20 -21.77 -2.91
CA MET A 458 32.64 -20.47 -3.43
C MET A 458 31.96 -20.04 -4.76
N GLU A 459 31.17 -20.89 -5.42
CA GLU A 459 30.46 -20.56 -6.66
C GLU A 459 28.97 -20.23 -6.44
N LEU A 460 28.38 -20.61 -5.29
CA LEU A 460 26.99 -20.34 -4.94
C LEU A 460 26.83 -18.93 -4.35
N ARG A 461 26.29 -18.00 -5.17
CA ARG A 461 25.94 -16.65 -4.69
C ARG A 461 24.64 -16.62 -3.86
N SER A 462 23.75 -17.57 -4.08
CA SER A 462 22.46 -17.68 -3.39
C SER A 462 21.98 -19.13 -3.41
N ARG A 463 21.10 -19.49 -2.48
CA ARG A 463 20.50 -20.84 -2.37
C ARG A 463 19.01 -20.71 -2.08
N VAL A 464 18.22 -21.63 -2.63
CA VAL A 464 16.79 -21.75 -2.34
C VAL A 464 16.50 -23.13 -1.76
N GLU A 465 15.87 -23.16 -0.59
CA GLU A 465 15.26 -24.36 0.01
C GLU A 465 13.77 -24.29 -0.30
N ARG A 466 13.28 -25.18 -1.19
CA ARG A 466 11.89 -25.19 -1.69
C ARG A 466 11.02 -26.16 -0.91
N ASP A 467 9.72 -26.02 -1.09
CA ASP A 467 8.67 -26.96 -0.64
C ASP A 467 8.70 -27.22 0.88
N ALA A 468 9.06 -26.20 1.65
CA ALA A 468 9.06 -26.28 3.10
C ALA A 468 7.66 -26.00 3.63
N SER A 469 6.98 -27.06 4.07
CA SER A 469 5.61 -26.98 4.57
C SER A 469 5.50 -26.12 5.83
N LEU A 470 4.60 -25.13 5.77
CA LEU A 470 4.26 -24.26 6.89
C LEU A 470 3.12 -24.88 7.70
N HIS A 471 3.36 -25.07 9.00
CA HIS A 471 2.37 -25.58 9.94
C HIS A 471 2.02 -24.55 11.01
N LEU A 472 0.74 -24.49 11.36
CA LEU A 472 0.23 -23.67 12.44
C LEU A 472 0.28 -24.41 13.78
N ARG A 473 0.36 -23.64 14.88
CA ARG A 473 0.15 -24.17 16.23
C ARG A 473 -1.34 -24.20 16.55
N SER A 474 -1.76 -25.05 17.49
CA SER A 474 -3.17 -25.12 17.90
C SER A 474 -3.65 -23.85 18.61
N ASP A 475 -2.73 -23.10 19.20
CA ASP A 475 -2.94 -21.84 19.92
C ASP A 475 -2.52 -20.63 19.08
N THR A 476 -2.45 -20.77 17.76
CA THR A 476 -2.14 -19.66 16.85
C THR A 476 -3.17 -18.53 17.05
N PRO A 477 -2.75 -17.31 17.42
CA PRO A 477 -3.68 -16.19 17.54
C PRO A 477 -4.36 -15.87 16.20
N TYR A 478 -5.58 -15.34 16.26
CA TYR A 478 -6.44 -14.92 15.13
C TYR A 478 -6.98 -16.04 14.24
N VAL A 479 -6.19 -17.06 13.95
CA VAL A 479 -6.62 -18.22 13.14
C VAL A 479 -7.22 -19.29 14.06
N ASP A 480 -8.52 -19.58 13.93
CA ASP A 480 -9.12 -20.74 14.60
C ASP A 480 -8.74 -22.03 13.87
N VAL A 481 -7.54 -22.52 14.15
CA VAL A 481 -6.93 -23.71 13.53
C VAL A 481 -7.82 -24.96 13.60
N ALA A 482 -8.76 -25.03 14.55
CA ALA A 482 -9.66 -26.17 14.69
C ALA A 482 -10.87 -26.11 13.74
N SER A 483 -11.27 -24.92 13.29
CA SER A 483 -12.46 -24.72 12.46
C SER A 483 -12.19 -24.10 11.09
N ASP A 484 -10.98 -23.57 10.88
CA ASP A 484 -10.57 -22.97 9.63
C ASP A 484 -10.51 -24.01 8.49
N PRO A 485 -11.30 -23.83 7.41
CA PRO A 485 -11.36 -24.79 6.30
C PRO A 485 -10.11 -24.78 5.41
N THR A 486 -9.26 -23.75 5.50
CA THR A 486 -8.01 -23.62 4.74
C THR A 486 -6.83 -24.30 5.44
N VAL A 487 -7.02 -24.72 6.70
CA VAL A 487 -6.02 -25.48 7.44
C VAL A 487 -6.19 -26.98 7.15
N GLY A 488 -5.16 -27.56 6.54
CA GLY A 488 -5.08 -28.97 6.19
C GLY A 488 -4.81 -29.90 7.37
N GLU A 489 -4.68 -31.20 7.07
CA GLU A 489 -4.29 -32.21 8.06
C GLU A 489 -2.96 -31.83 8.73
N ASP A 490 -2.78 -32.23 10.00
CA ASP A 490 -1.61 -31.88 10.81
C ASP A 490 -1.33 -30.37 10.95
N ARG A 491 -2.37 -29.54 10.79
CA ARG A 491 -2.32 -28.06 10.85
C ARG A 491 -1.46 -27.46 9.74
N TYR A 492 -1.39 -28.16 8.61
CA TYR A 492 -0.75 -27.67 7.39
C TYR A 492 -1.46 -26.41 6.85
N SER A 493 -0.70 -25.47 6.31
CA SER A 493 -1.22 -24.28 5.64
C SER A 493 -0.89 -24.33 4.14
N HIS A 494 0.38 -24.11 3.79
CA HIS A 494 0.92 -24.09 2.44
C HIS A 494 2.41 -24.42 2.46
N ASP A 495 3.01 -24.59 1.29
CA ASP A 495 4.45 -24.73 1.15
C ASP A 495 5.12 -23.37 0.95
N SER A 496 6.33 -23.25 1.46
CA SER A 496 7.11 -22.02 1.40
C SER A 496 8.55 -22.30 0.97
N SER A 497 9.18 -21.32 0.36
CA SER A 497 10.58 -21.33 -0.03
C SER A 497 11.41 -20.41 0.88
N PHE A 498 12.59 -20.86 1.27
CA PHE A 498 13.57 -20.09 2.01
C PHE A 498 14.71 -19.66 1.09
N LEU A 499 14.93 -18.36 1.01
CA LEU A 499 15.88 -17.72 0.12
C LEU A 499 17.10 -17.27 0.91
N TYR A 500 18.23 -17.94 0.71
CA TYR A 500 19.52 -17.58 1.31
C TYR A 500 20.28 -16.72 0.31
N VAL A 501 20.47 -15.45 0.64
CA VAL A 501 21.04 -14.44 -0.26
C VAL A 501 22.11 -13.62 0.46
N PRO A 502 23.09 -13.02 -0.26
CA PRO A 502 24.09 -12.17 0.37
C PRO A 502 23.41 -10.98 1.04
N ALA A 503 23.81 -10.68 2.28
CA ALA A 503 23.33 -9.51 2.98
C ALA A 503 23.96 -8.24 2.38
N GLU A 504 23.14 -7.25 2.03
CA GLU A 504 23.63 -5.93 1.62
C GLU A 504 24.07 -5.07 2.82
N ASP A 505 23.55 -5.38 4.02
CA ASP A 505 23.84 -4.67 5.28
C ASP A 505 23.85 -5.66 6.45
N GLU A 506 24.78 -5.44 7.40
CA GLU A 506 25.00 -6.26 8.60
C GLU A 506 23.76 -6.41 9.49
N GLU A 507 22.84 -5.44 9.46
CA GLU A 507 21.59 -5.51 10.23
C GLU A 507 20.68 -6.66 9.77
N TRP A 508 20.71 -6.97 8.47
CA TRP A 508 19.86 -7.98 7.85
C TRP A 508 20.50 -9.36 7.81
N ALA A 509 21.80 -9.43 8.06
CA ALA A 509 22.50 -10.68 8.07
C ALA A 509 22.06 -11.54 9.27
N ILE A 510 21.84 -12.83 9.02
CA ILE A 510 21.38 -13.77 10.04
C ILE A 510 22.51 -14.60 10.65
N ASP A 511 23.65 -14.67 9.97
CA ASP A 511 24.81 -15.46 10.37
C ASP A 511 25.82 -14.66 11.20
N GLU A 512 26.76 -15.38 11.83
CA GLU A 512 27.78 -14.77 12.71
C GLU A 512 28.79 -13.90 11.94
N ASP A 513 29.02 -14.18 10.66
CA ASP A 513 29.96 -13.43 9.82
C ASP A 513 29.30 -12.22 9.12
N ASN A 514 27.99 -12.03 9.36
CA ASN A 514 27.14 -11.01 8.75
C ASN A 514 27.16 -11.03 7.20
N GLU A 515 27.22 -12.22 6.59
CA GLU A 515 27.36 -12.37 5.14
C GLU A 515 26.05 -12.64 4.41
N TYR A 516 25.05 -13.23 5.08
CA TYR A 516 23.83 -13.72 4.43
C TYR A 516 22.56 -13.30 5.16
N ALA A 517 21.57 -12.86 4.39
CA ALA A 517 20.20 -12.70 4.84
C ALA A 517 19.36 -13.91 4.41
N VAL A 518 18.29 -14.19 5.15
CA VAL A 518 17.30 -15.21 4.75
C VAL A 518 15.91 -14.63 4.69
N PHE A 519 15.24 -14.88 3.58
CA PHE A 519 13.84 -14.55 3.36
C PHE A 519 12.98 -15.82 3.30
N VAL A 520 11.72 -15.69 3.66
CA VAL A 520 10.68 -16.68 3.39
C VAL A 520 9.67 -16.12 2.40
N THR A 521 9.23 -16.96 1.48
CA THR A 521 8.23 -16.65 0.47
C THR A 521 7.34 -17.86 0.19
N ASN A 522 6.10 -17.66 -0.26
CA ASN A 522 5.23 -18.70 -0.82
C ASN A 522 5.32 -18.77 -2.36
N ILE A 523 6.24 -18.03 -2.99
CA ILE A 523 6.44 -18.15 -4.44
C ILE A 523 7.02 -19.54 -4.73
N ASP A 524 6.35 -20.25 -5.64
CA ASP A 524 6.76 -21.57 -6.13
C ASP A 524 7.97 -21.48 -7.08
N ASP A 525 8.77 -22.54 -7.11
CA ASP A 525 9.86 -22.75 -8.08
C ASP A 525 10.97 -21.67 -8.17
N VAL A 526 11.06 -20.75 -7.20
CA VAL A 526 12.04 -19.65 -7.18
C VAL A 526 13.46 -20.13 -7.46
N SER A 527 14.12 -19.60 -8.49
CA SER A 527 15.52 -19.90 -8.81
C SER A 527 16.50 -19.11 -7.91
N PRO A 528 17.75 -19.57 -7.75
CA PRO A 528 18.75 -18.78 -7.01
C PRO A 528 18.96 -17.37 -7.57
N MET A 529 18.79 -17.17 -8.88
CA MET A 529 18.90 -15.83 -9.48
C MET A 529 17.69 -14.96 -9.13
N GLU A 530 16.48 -15.52 -9.19
CA GLU A 530 15.25 -14.83 -8.75
C GLU A 530 15.30 -14.48 -7.27
N ALA A 531 15.90 -15.33 -6.42
CA ALA A 531 16.09 -15.03 -5.01
C ALA A 531 16.89 -13.73 -4.79
N ILE A 532 17.93 -13.50 -5.60
CA ILE A 532 18.70 -12.24 -5.57
C ILE A 532 17.82 -11.09 -6.04
N GLY A 533 17.09 -11.25 -7.15
CA GLY A 533 16.18 -10.22 -7.66
C GLY A 533 15.06 -9.84 -6.67
N LEU A 534 14.51 -10.81 -5.95
CA LEU A 534 13.53 -10.59 -4.88
C LEU A 534 14.15 -9.85 -3.69
N SER A 535 15.39 -10.16 -3.33
CA SER A 535 16.15 -9.41 -2.32
C SER A 535 16.41 -7.95 -2.76
N ASP A 536 16.77 -7.74 -4.02
CA ASP A 536 16.95 -6.39 -4.60
C ASP A 536 15.62 -5.63 -4.67
N GLU A 537 14.50 -6.31 -4.89
CA GLU A 537 13.17 -5.71 -4.80
C GLU A 537 12.83 -5.36 -3.35
N TYR A 538 13.17 -6.25 -2.40
CA TYR A 538 12.98 -5.99 -0.97
C TYR A 538 13.77 -4.77 -0.50
N SER A 539 14.98 -4.52 -1.00
CA SER A 539 15.75 -3.33 -0.61
C SER A 539 15.08 -2.02 -1.04
N LYS A 540 14.22 -2.03 -2.08
CA LYS A 540 13.40 -0.87 -2.47
C LYS A 540 12.30 -0.53 -1.46
N ARG A 541 11.93 -1.45 -0.56
CA ARG A 541 11.09 -1.17 0.61
C ARG A 541 11.67 -0.06 1.48
N TRP A 542 12.99 0.18 1.43
CA TRP A 542 13.63 1.30 2.15
C TRP A 542 13.04 2.67 1.79
N ASP A 543 12.47 2.82 0.58
CA ASP A 543 11.73 4.04 0.20
C ASP A 543 10.56 4.33 1.17
N ILE A 544 10.06 3.33 1.90
CA ILE A 544 9.03 3.48 2.94
C ILE A 544 9.56 4.09 4.22
N GLU A 545 10.78 3.76 4.63
CA GLU A 545 11.42 4.43 5.77
C GLU A 545 11.60 5.93 5.46
N ILE A 546 11.94 6.24 4.19
CA ILE A 546 11.91 7.62 3.69
C ILE A 546 10.48 8.17 3.76
N ASN A 547 9.45 7.43 3.34
CA ASN A 547 8.06 7.89 3.40
C ASN A 547 7.66 8.30 4.81
N TYR A 548 7.96 7.52 5.85
CA TYR A 548 7.65 7.93 7.22
C TYR A 548 8.43 9.15 7.68
N LYS A 549 9.69 9.32 7.24
CA LYS A 549 10.43 10.57 7.48
C LYS A 549 9.72 11.77 6.86
N MET A 550 8.96 11.59 5.77
CA MET A 550 8.14 12.64 5.13
C MET A 550 6.75 12.80 5.75
N VAL A 551 6.17 11.74 6.32
CA VAL A 551 4.89 11.79 7.06
C VAL A 551 5.05 12.46 8.43
N LYS A 552 6.17 12.21 9.15
CA LYS A 552 6.40 12.76 10.50
C LYS A 552 6.24 14.29 10.58
N PRO A 553 6.75 15.10 9.64
CA PRO A 553 6.49 16.54 9.59
C PRO A 553 5.02 16.93 9.41
N LEU A 554 4.18 16.04 8.85
CA LEU A 554 2.74 16.25 8.68
C LEU A 554 1.93 15.89 9.93
N LEU A 555 2.55 15.23 10.91
CA LEU A 555 1.87 14.83 12.15
C LEU A 555 1.81 16.03 13.11
N PRO A 556 0.61 16.49 13.49
CA PRO A 556 0.49 17.65 14.38
C PRO A 556 0.93 17.32 15.80
N SER A 557 1.27 18.35 16.58
CA SER A 557 1.54 18.16 18.01
C SER A 557 0.23 17.99 18.78
N ILE A 558 -0.08 16.75 19.15
CA ILE A 558 -1.32 16.40 19.85
C ILE A 558 -1.03 16.28 21.36
N ARG A 559 -1.77 17.06 22.15
CA ARG A 559 -1.81 16.90 23.62
C ARG A 559 -2.95 16.02 24.10
N SER A 560 -3.97 15.82 23.27
CA SER A 560 -5.12 14.97 23.61
C SER A 560 -4.67 13.55 23.91
N THR A 561 -5.26 12.94 24.92
CA THR A 561 -5.15 11.51 25.23
C THR A 561 -6.25 10.70 24.54
N ASP A 562 -7.25 11.36 23.95
CA ASP A 562 -8.36 10.73 23.23
C ASP A 562 -7.86 10.02 21.97
N PHE A 563 -8.12 8.71 21.90
CA PHE A 563 -7.70 7.87 20.79
C PHE A 563 -8.27 8.32 19.45
N ARG A 564 -9.51 8.87 19.41
CA ARG A 564 -10.13 9.38 18.18
C ARG A 564 -9.28 10.48 17.56
N MET A 565 -8.79 11.40 18.39
CA MET A 565 -7.92 12.49 17.94
C MET A 565 -6.57 11.99 17.45
N ARG A 566 -6.00 11.00 18.16
CA ARG A 566 -4.68 10.43 17.84
C ARG A 566 -4.71 9.69 16.51
N PHE A 567 -5.64 8.75 16.39
CA PHE A 567 -5.75 7.94 15.19
C PHE A 567 -6.20 8.76 13.97
N PHE A 568 -7.18 9.65 14.12
CA PHE A 568 -7.61 10.50 13.01
C PHE A 568 -6.48 11.42 12.54
N ALA A 569 -5.75 12.06 13.45
CA ALA A 569 -4.67 12.95 13.04
C ALA A 569 -3.55 12.19 12.30
N PHE A 570 -3.23 10.97 12.73
CA PHE A 570 -2.30 10.11 12.02
C PHE A 570 -2.82 9.73 10.62
N ALA A 571 -4.05 9.23 10.52
CA ALA A 571 -4.69 8.89 9.25
C ALA A 571 -4.77 10.11 8.30
N TYR A 572 -5.10 11.29 8.82
CA TYR A 572 -5.13 12.54 8.06
C TYR A 572 -3.74 12.95 7.55
N SER A 573 -2.68 12.76 8.35
CA SER A 573 -1.31 12.99 7.89
C SER A 573 -0.92 12.06 6.74
N LEU A 574 -1.42 10.81 6.73
CA LEU A 574 -1.25 9.90 5.59
C LEU A 574 -2.02 10.40 4.35
N LEU A 575 -3.25 10.89 4.51
CA LEU A 575 -4.00 11.51 3.40
C LEU A 575 -3.27 12.73 2.82
N MET A 576 -2.65 13.55 3.68
CA MET A 576 -1.84 14.69 3.23
C MET A 576 -0.57 14.28 2.51
N TYR A 577 0.09 13.23 3.00
CA TYR A 577 1.23 12.64 2.31
C TYR A 577 0.82 12.10 0.94
N ASN A 578 -0.29 11.37 0.84
CA ASN A 578 -0.79 10.85 -0.42
C ASN A 578 -1.16 11.99 -1.38
N LEU A 579 -1.90 13.00 -0.90
CA LEU A 579 -2.22 14.19 -1.69
C LEU A 579 -0.96 14.85 -2.24
N TRP A 580 0.08 15.01 -1.41
CA TRP A 580 1.38 15.52 -1.86
C TRP A 580 1.97 14.70 -3.00
N ARG A 581 2.06 13.38 -2.82
CA ARG A 581 2.63 12.46 -3.82
C ARG A 581 1.85 12.48 -5.14
N MET A 582 0.53 12.61 -5.06
CA MET A 582 -0.34 12.67 -6.24
C MET A 582 -0.27 14.00 -6.96
N VAL A 583 -0.27 15.12 -6.23
CA VAL A 583 -0.02 16.44 -6.83
C VAL A 583 1.34 16.46 -7.50
N ASP A 584 2.38 15.96 -6.82
CA ASP A 584 3.73 15.85 -7.39
C ASP A 584 3.75 15.00 -8.67
N HIS A 585 3.06 13.87 -8.67
CA HIS A 585 2.93 13.02 -9.85
C HIS A 585 2.20 13.73 -11.00
N ALA A 586 1.06 14.37 -10.73
CA ALA A 586 0.32 15.14 -11.72
C ALA A 586 1.18 16.27 -12.32
N MET A 587 1.95 16.96 -11.48
CA MET A 587 2.89 18.00 -11.92
C MET A 587 4.00 17.44 -12.80
N LYS A 588 4.52 16.25 -12.49
CA LYS A 588 5.51 15.54 -13.34
C LYS A 588 4.94 15.18 -14.69
N THR A 589 3.70 14.70 -14.74
CA THR A 589 3.00 14.39 -16.00
C THR A 589 2.83 15.65 -16.83
N LEU A 590 2.28 16.73 -16.24
CA LEU A 590 2.11 18.02 -16.92
C LEU A 590 3.45 18.60 -17.40
N ALA A 591 4.53 18.45 -16.64
CA ALA A 591 5.85 18.88 -17.06
C ALA A 591 6.40 18.05 -18.22
N SER A 592 6.16 16.73 -18.24
CA SER A 592 6.61 15.87 -19.33
C SER A 592 5.93 16.16 -20.67
N GLU A 593 4.71 16.69 -20.65
CA GLU A 593 3.97 17.13 -21.86
C GLU A 593 4.55 18.42 -22.46
N VAL A 594 5.11 19.29 -21.62
CA VAL A 594 5.59 20.63 -22.02
C VAL A 594 7.11 20.66 -22.25
N TYR A 595 7.86 19.82 -21.55
CA TYR A 595 9.32 19.80 -21.59
C TYR A 595 9.81 18.46 -22.12
N GLU A 596 10.16 18.40 -23.40
CA GLU A 596 10.63 17.19 -24.08
C GLU A 596 11.86 16.54 -23.44
N GLU A 597 12.69 17.28 -22.71
CA GLU A 597 13.89 16.75 -22.03
C GLU A 597 13.60 16.19 -20.62
N TYR A 598 12.42 16.47 -20.05
CA TYR A 598 12.07 16.07 -18.68
C TYR A 598 11.82 14.55 -18.58
N GLY A 599 12.50 13.88 -17.66
CA GLY A 599 12.43 12.44 -17.45
C GLY A 599 13.31 11.61 -18.40
N ARG A 600 14.14 12.24 -19.23
CA ARG A 600 15.03 11.57 -20.22
C ARG A 600 16.52 11.50 -19.79
N GLY A 601 16.87 12.04 -18.62
CA GLY A 601 18.25 12.07 -18.11
C GLY A 601 18.61 10.92 -17.15
N PRO A 602 19.87 10.41 -17.16
CA PRO A 602 20.34 9.36 -16.24
C PRO A 602 20.46 9.79 -14.76
N HIS A 603 20.15 11.07 -14.45
CA HIS A 603 20.28 11.67 -13.12
C HIS A 603 18.95 12.12 -12.52
N GLU A 604 17.83 11.99 -13.22
CA GLU A 604 16.51 12.27 -12.69
C GLU A 604 15.92 10.98 -12.11
N LYS A 605 16.25 10.69 -10.85
CA LYS A 605 15.52 9.66 -10.12
C LYS A 605 14.07 10.15 -10.01
N ARG A 606 13.11 9.49 -10.69
CA ARG A 606 11.67 9.84 -10.70
C ARG A 606 11.03 10.05 -9.31
N LEU A 607 11.70 9.61 -8.25
CA LEU A 607 11.30 9.77 -6.86
C LEU A 607 11.52 11.20 -6.31
N ASP A 608 12.47 11.97 -6.85
CA ASP A 608 12.71 13.34 -6.41
C ASP A 608 11.48 14.20 -6.75
N PRO A 609 10.89 14.91 -5.76
CA PRO A 609 9.68 15.67 -5.99
C PRO A 609 9.96 16.91 -6.83
N LEU A 610 9.13 17.11 -7.85
CA LEU A 610 9.08 18.37 -8.61
C LEU A 610 8.40 19.46 -7.78
N LEU A 611 7.36 19.08 -7.02
CA LEU A 611 6.75 19.93 -6.01
C LEU A 611 7.21 19.48 -4.62
N THR A 612 8.06 20.28 -3.96
CA THR A 612 8.52 19.91 -2.62
C THR A 612 7.35 19.91 -1.63
N GLN A 613 7.48 19.14 -0.55
CA GLN A 613 6.50 19.17 0.53
C GLN A 613 6.34 20.59 1.10
N ALA A 614 7.41 21.40 1.15
CA ALA A 614 7.33 22.79 1.59
C ALA A 614 6.49 23.67 0.65
N ASP A 615 6.54 23.43 -0.66
CA ASP A 615 5.74 24.20 -1.64
C ASP A 615 4.25 23.84 -1.55
N LEU A 616 3.93 22.56 -1.35
CA LEU A 616 2.57 22.14 -1.02
C LEU A 616 2.07 22.84 0.24
N HIS A 617 2.90 22.90 1.29
CA HIS A 617 2.56 23.53 2.56
C HIS A 617 2.23 25.02 2.36
N MET A 618 3.13 25.76 1.70
CA MET A 618 2.96 27.19 1.49
C MET A 618 1.76 27.50 0.60
N THR A 619 1.58 26.75 -0.48
CA THR A 619 0.46 26.94 -1.41
C THR A 619 -0.88 26.64 -0.74
N SER A 620 -0.97 25.51 -0.01
CA SER A 620 -2.18 25.16 0.76
C SER A 620 -2.53 26.24 1.78
N LEU A 621 -1.53 26.72 2.54
CA LEU A 621 -1.73 27.75 3.55
C LEU A 621 -2.23 29.08 2.95
N VAL A 622 -1.71 29.46 1.77
CA VAL A 622 -2.14 30.67 1.06
C VAL A 622 -3.55 30.51 0.48
N LEU A 623 -3.85 29.35 -0.13
CA LEU A 623 -5.19 29.01 -0.63
C LEU A 623 -6.26 29.15 0.46
N MET A 624 -5.96 28.68 1.68
CA MET A 624 -6.85 28.86 2.82
C MET A 624 -6.95 30.34 3.23
N MET A 625 -5.84 31.07 3.30
CA MET A 625 -5.88 32.47 3.76
C MET A 625 -6.49 33.46 2.76
N MET A 626 -6.50 33.14 1.47
CA MET A 626 -7.00 34.00 0.40
C MET A 626 -8.02 33.25 -0.48
N PRO A 627 -9.25 33.01 0.01
CA PRO A 627 -10.26 32.26 -0.73
C PRO A 627 -10.67 32.94 -2.06
N ASP A 628 -10.53 34.27 -2.16
CA ASP A 628 -10.78 35.05 -3.39
C ASP A 628 -9.57 35.13 -4.34
N GLY A 629 -8.51 34.36 -4.08
CA GLY A 629 -7.30 34.28 -4.90
C GLY A 629 -6.13 35.14 -4.40
N LEU A 630 -4.92 34.75 -4.80
CA LEU A 630 -3.75 35.62 -4.82
C LEU A 630 -3.88 36.53 -6.04
N ASP A 631 -3.94 37.84 -5.84
CA ASP A 631 -3.36 38.74 -6.83
C ASP A 631 -1.86 38.74 -6.52
N PRO A 632 -1.01 38.05 -7.31
CA PRO A 632 0.42 38.00 -7.01
C PRO A 632 0.94 39.44 -6.98
N PRO A 633 1.68 39.86 -5.93
CA PRO A 633 2.26 41.18 -5.91
C PRO A 633 3.46 41.20 -6.88
N PHE A 634 3.15 41.59 -8.12
CA PHE A 634 4.06 41.91 -9.23
C PHE A 634 4.76 40.76 -9.94
#